data_AF-A0A0E3GR79-F1
#
_entry.id   AF-A0A0E3GR79-F1
#
_cell.length_a   1.000
_cell.length_b   1.000
_cell.length_c   1.000
_cell.angle_alpha   90.00
_cell.angle_beta   90.00
_cell.angle_gamma   90.00
#
_symmetry.space_group_name_H-M   'P 1'
#
loop_
_entity.id
_entity.type
_entity.pdbx_description
1 polymer ?
#
loop_
_entity_poly.entity_id
_entity_poly.type
_entity_poly.pdbx_seq_one_letter_code
_entity_poly.pdbx_strand_id
1 'polypeptide(L)'
;MIDKSTFKYIENKLYNYYGKDKKVNSINRKISLLKNQIKSIEDKLKNVDIEIPEESRSMTYEERVQTSSCEESYAEKALIRITDKLLREKSRKEEEVLDLEEELRNIEADNVTIEDNINYIEDRQILDFLSMKYKEQLKDWQIGMKIGKDQSTVTRTRQKIISNIAIGQEWDR
;
A
#
# COMPACT_ATOMS: atom_id res chain seq x y z
N MET A 1 -33.67 -10.26 10.94
CA MET A 1 -33.21 -9.09 10.16
C MET A 1 -31.83 -8.76 10.68
N ILE A 2 -30.80 -8.77 9.83
CA ILE A 2 -29.44 -8.45 10.27
C ILE A 2 -29.37 -7.03 10.82
N ASP A 3 -28.58 -6.82 11.87
CA ASP A 3 -28.37 -5.47 12.40
C ASP A 3 -27.70 -4.57 11.35
N LYS A 4 -28.03 -3.28 11.39
CA LYS A 4 -27.51 -2.29 10.44
C LYS A 4 -25.98 -2.18 10.49
N SER A 5 -25.38 -2.37 11.67
CA SER A 5 -23.92 -2.33 11.84
C SER A 5 -23.26 -3.53 11.17
N THR A 6 -23.76 -4.74 11.40
CA THR A 6 -23.26 -5.98 10.79
C THR A 6 -23.42 -5.96 9.27
N PHE A 7 -24.55 -5.45 8.77
CA PHE A 7 -24.77 -5.27 7.34
C PHE A 7 -23.69 -4.37 6.72
N LYS A 8 -23.46 -3.20 7.32
CA LYS A 8 -22.47 -2.23 6.84
C LYS A 8 -21.05 -2.80 6.91
N TYR A 9 -20.75 -3.55 7.96
CA TYR A 9 -19.46 -4.20 8.16
C TYR A 9 -19.15 -5.19 7.02
N ILE A 10 -20.08 -6.09 6.72
CA ILE A 10 -19.91 -7.09 5.65
C ILE A 10 -19.88 -6.42 4.29
N GLU A 11 -20.73 -5.42 4.06
CA GLU A 11 -20.73 -4.66 2.83
C GLU A 11 -19.37 -3.98 2.58
N ASN A 12 -18.77 -3.40 3.62
CA ASN A 12 -17.43 -2.81 3.54
C ASN A 12 -16.35 -3.87 3.27
N LYS A 13 -16.44 -5.04 3.92
CA LYS A 13 -15.55 -6.17 3.67
C LYS A 13 -15.62 -6.66 2.22
N LEU A 14 -16.81 -6.72 1.62
CA LEU A 14 -16.98 -7.05 0.21
C LEU A 14 -16.34 -6.01 -0.72
N TYR A 15 -16.51 -4.71 -0.45
CA TYR A 15 -15.79 -3.67 -1.21
C TYR A 15 -14.27 -3.80 -1.09
N ASN A 16 -13.75 -4.09 0.10
CA ASN A 16 -12.33 -4.29 0.32
C ASN A 16 -11.81 -5.53 -0.44
N TYR A 17 -12.53 -6.64 -0.40
CA TYR A 17 -12.18 -7.87 -1.10
C TYR A 17 -12.11 -7.66 -2.61
N TYR A 18 -13.16 -7.12 -3.23
CA TYR A 18 -13.18 -6.87 -4.68
C TYR A 18 -12.25 -5.70 -5.10
N GLY A 19 -11.85 -4.85 -4.16
CA GLY A 19 -10.89 -3.76 -4.36
C GLY A 19 -9.43 -4.14 -4.07
N LYS A 20 -9.16 -5.33 -3.51
CA LYS A 20 -7.85 -5.70 -2.96
C LYS A 20 -6.73 -5.62 -4.00
N ASP A 21 -6.98 -6.12 -5.21
CA ASP A 21 -5.98 -6.16 -6.28
C ASP A 21 -5.47 -4.78 -6.66
N LYS A 22 -6.34 -3.77 -6.69
CA LYS A 22 -5.92 -2.39 -7.00
C LYS A 22 -5.00 -1.84 -5.90
N LYS A 23 -5.34 -2.11 -4.64
CA LYS A 23 -4.57 -1.68 -3.48
C LYS A 23 -3.21 -2.38 -3.42
N VAL A 24 -3.21 -3.71 -3.54
CA VAL A 24 -2.00 -4.55 -3.58
C VAL A 24 -1.07 -4.10 -4.72
N ASN A 25 -1.60 -3.88 -5.92
CA ASN A 25 -0.80 -3.40 -7.05
C ASN A 25 -0.19 -2.01 -6.80
N SER A 26 -0.91 -1.11 -6.15
CA SER A 26 -0.39 0.21 -5.77
C SER A 26 0.75 0.10 -4.77
N ILE A 27 0.57 -0.73 -3.73
CA ILE A 27 1.59 -0.95 -2.70
C ILE A 27 2.84 -1.59 -3.31
N ASN A 28 2.69 -2.63 -4.14
CA ASN A 28 3.81 -3.28 -4.81
C ASN A 28 4.62 -2.34 -5.71
N ARG A 29 3.97 -1.43 -6.44
CA ARG A 29 4.65 -0.39 -7.23
C ARG A 29 5.46 0.54 -6.34
N LYS A 30 4.91 0.93 -5.18
CA LYS A 30 5.59 1.79 -4.20
C LYS A 30 6.81 1.08 -3.60
N ILE A 31 6.67 -0.19 -3.20
CA ILE A 31 7.79 -1.02 -2.73
C ILE A 31 8.90 -1.11 -3.78
N SER A 32 8.53 -1.38 -5.05
CA SER A 32 9.50 -1.46 -6.15
C SER A 32 10.26 -0.14 -6.34
N LEU A 33 9.57 1.00 -6.29
CA LEU A 33 10.19 2.33 -6.36
C LEU A 33 11.17 2.55 -5.21
N LEU A 34 10.76 2.25 -3.97
CA LEU A 34 11.59 2.41 -2.78
C LEU A 34 12.84 1.52 -2.83
N LYS A 35 12.69 0.25 -3.24
CA LYS A 35 13.83 -0.67 -3.42
C LYS A 35 14.82 -0.17 -4.48
N ASN A 36 14.33 0.42 -5.58
CA ASN A 36 15.20 1.04 -6.58
C ASN A 36 15.93 2.28 -6.03
N GLN A 37 15.27 3.10 -5.22
CA GLN A 37 15.90 4.25 -4.57
C GLN A 37 16.95 3.84 -3.55
N ILE A 38 16.67 2.81 -2.74
CA ILE A 38 17.64 2.24 -1.78
C ILE A 38 18.88 1.75 -2.53
N LYS A 39 18.69 0.98 -3.60
CA LYS A 39 19.81 0.50 -4.44
C LYS A 39 20.64 1.66 -4.99
N SER A 40 19.99 2.73 -5.48
CA SER A 40 20.71 3.90 -5.97
C SER A 40 21.54 4.58 -4.87
N ILE A 41 21.01 4.65 -3.64
CA ILE A 41 21.73 5.21 -2.49
C ILE A 41 22.93 4.33 -2.14
N GLU A 42 22.77 3.01 -2.14
CA GLU A 42 23.86 2.06 -1.88
C GLU A 42 24.98 2.17 -2.93
N ASP A 43 24.63 2.28 -4.21
CA ASP A 43 25.60 2.46 -5.28
C ASP A 43 26.38 3.78 -5.12
N LYS A 44 25.72 4.88 -4.72
CA LYS A 44 26.38 6.16 -4.42
C LYS A 44 27.34 6.06 -3.24
N LEU A 45 26.93 5.39 -2.16
CA LEU A 45 27.76 5.19 -0.98
C LEU A 45 28.98 4.30 -1.29
N LYS A 46 28.81 3.26 -2.09
CA LYS A 46 29.88 2.32 -2.45
C LYS A 46 30.92 2.93 -3.40
N ASN A 47 30.47 3.71 -4.37
CA ASN A 47 31.35 4.33 -5.36
C ASN A 47 31.87 5.71 -4.94
N VAL A 48 31.45 6.22 -3.77
CA VAL A 48 31.73 7.59 -3.29
C VAL A 48 31.42 8.62 -4.39
N ASP A 49 30.30 8.41 -5.08
CA ASP A 49 29.83 9.28 -6.16
C ASP A 49 29.13 10.50 -5.54
N ILE A 50 29.93 11.36 -4.92
CA ILE A 50 29.49 12.50 -4.13
C ILE A 50 30.14 13.78 -4.66
N GLU A 51 29.30 14.71 -5.10
CA GLU A 51 29.77 16.06 -5.44
C GLU A 51 30.05 16.86 -4.16
N ILE A 52 31.32 17.12 -3.91
CA ILE A 52 31.76 18.03 -2.84
C ILE A 52 31.61 19.48 -3.32
N PRO A 53 31.09 20.41 -2.50
CA PRO A 53 30.97 21.84 -2.84
C PRO A 53 32.31 22.46 -3.28
N GLU A 54 32.25 23.40 -4.21
CA GLU A 54 33.43 24.05 -4.83
C GLU A 54 34.34 24.74 -3.81
N GLU A 55 33.76 25.29 -2.73
CA GLU A 55 34.46 25.86 -1.56
C GLU A 55 35.39 24.87 -0.83
N SER A 56 35.22 23.57 -1.09
CA SER A 56 36.03 22.48 -0.53
C SER A 56 37.01 21.90 -1.55
N ARG A 57 36.96 22.35 -2.81
CA ARG A 57 37.81 21.89 -3.91
C ARG A 57 38.99 22.85 -4.03
N SER A 58 40.12 22.45 -3.46
CA SER A 58 41.44 23.10 -3.59
C SER A 58 41.69 24.37 -2.77
N MET A 59 42.95 24.49 -2.37
CA MET A 59 43.58 25.58 -1.65
C MET A 59 43.95 26.69 -2.65
N THR A 60 43.41 27.89 -2.51
CA THR A 60 43.95 29.06 -3.21
C THR A 60 45.35 29.31 -2.67
N TYR A 61 46.35 29.49 -3.55
CA TYR A 61 47.72 29.81 -3.16
C TYR A 61 47.80 31.26 -2.64
N GLU A 62 47.27 31.52 -1.45
CA GLU A 62 47.55 32.74 -0.69
C GLU A 62 48.38 32.36 0.54
N GLU A 63 49.51 33.04 0.68
CA GLU A 63 50.59 32.77 1.62
C GLU A 63 50.21 33.17 3.06
N ARG A 64 49.25 32.48 3.67
CA ARG A 64 48.98 32.56 5.12
C ARG A 64 48.51 31.20 5.66
N VAL A 65 49.47 30.38 6.07
CA VAL A 65 49.18 29.13 6.78
C VAL A 65 48.83 29.46 8.23
N GLN A 66 47.56 29.75 8.49
CA GLN A 66 47.00 29.65 9.84
C GLN A 66 46.52 28.21 10.04
N THR A 67 47.30 27.41 10.77
CA THR A 67 46.86 26.09 11.24
C THR A 67 45.79 26.30 12.30
N SER A 68 44.53 26.06 11.95
CA SER A 68 43.45 25.93 12.93
C SER A 68 43.64 24.61 13.70
N SER A 69 43.27 24.59 14.99
CA SER A 69 43.44 23.45 15.89
C SER A 69 42.44 22.30 15.67
N CYS A 70 41.90 22.17 14.46
CA CYS A 70 40.90 21.17 14.12
C CYS A 70 41.48 20.28 13.02
N GLU A 71 41.70 19.01 13.35
CA GLU A 71 42.40 18.05 12.48
C GLU A 71 41.61 17.65 11.22
N GLU A 72 40.36 18.12 11.05
CA GLU A 72 39.46 17.75 9.95
C GLU A 72 39.33 18.84 8.88
N SER A 73 39.54 18.46 7.62
CA SER A 73 39.34 19.31 6.43
C SER A 73 37.86 19.64 6.19
N TYR A 74 37.58 20.80 5.59
CA TYR A 74 36.20 21.19 5.20
C TYR A 74 35.57 20.17 4.23
N ALA A 75 36.38 19.58 3.35
CA ALA A 75 35.94 18.53 2.44
C ALA A 75 35.52 17.24 3.19
N GLU A 76 36.24 16.86 4.25
CA GLU A 76 35.92 15.69 5.08
C GLU A 76 34.59 15.91 5.83
N LYS A 77 34.41 17.09 6.42
CA LYS A 77 33.14 17.47 7.07
C LYS A 77 31.96 17.46 6.10
N ALA A 78 32.17 17.93 4.86
CA ALA A 78 31.15 17.89 3.83
C ALA A 78 30.79 16.45 3.43
N LEU A 79 31.81 15.59 3.24
CA LEU A 79 31.62 14.17 2.95
C LEU A 79 30.83 13.45 4.05
N ILE A 80 31.23 13.60 5.32
CA ILE A 80 30.54 12.99 6.48
C ILE A 80 29.07 13.40 6.52
N ARG A 81 28.78 14.69 6.30
CA ARG A 81 27.40 15.20 6.29
C ARG A 81 26.57 14.59 5.15
N ILE A 82 27.16 14.41 3.98
CA ILE A 82 26.45 13.82 2.83
C ILE A 82 26.21 12.33 3.06
N THR A 83 27.22 11.59 3.53
CA THR A 83 27.06 10.16 3.86
C THR A 83 26.03 9.94 4.96
N ASP A 84 26.02 10.76 6.01
CA ASP A 84 25.01 10.68 7.08
C ASP A 84 23.59 10.91 6.57
N LYS A 85 23.41 11.88 5.65
CA LYS A 85 22.11 12.13 5.03
C LYS A 85 21.64 10.93 4.20
N LEU A 86 22.52 10.36 3.39
CA LEU A 86 22.23 9.19 2.57
C LEU A 86 21.87 7.97 3.44
N LEU A 87 22.60 7.73 4.54
CA LEU A 87 22.31 6.66 5.48
C LEU A 87 20.94 6.83 6.15
N ARG A 88 20.63 8.04 6.64
CA ARG A 88 19.32 8.34 7.23
C ARG A 88 18.19 8.18 6.21
N GLU A 89 18.41 8.60 4.97
CA GLU A 89 17.44 8.44 3.89
C GLU A 89 17.19 6.96 3.59
N LYS A 90 18.25 6.15 3.51
CA LYS A 90 18.17 4.70 3.33
C LYS A 90 17.32 4.07 4.44
N SER A 91 17.66 4.32 5.71
CA SER A 91 16.94 3.72 6.85
C SER A 91 15.44 4.07 6.85
N ARG A 92 15.08 5.32 6.54
CA ARG A 92 13.66 5.71 6.42
C ARG A 92 12.92 4.96 5.33
N LYS A 93 13.58 4.74 4.19
CA LYS A 93 12.99 3.99 3.06
C LYS A 93 12.86 2.51 3.37
N GLU A 94 13.80 1.93 4.11
CA GLU A 94 13.73 0.54 4.58
C GLU A 94 12.56 0.35 5.54
N GLU A 95 12.38 1.26 6.50
CA GLU A 95 11.24 1.28 7.42
C GLU A 95 9.91 1.38 6.65
N GLU A 96 9.82 2.30 5.68
CA GLU A 96 8.62 2.44 4.85
C GLU A 96 8.31 1.19 4.03
N VAL A 97 9.34 0.46 3.55
CA VAL A 97 9.14 -0.83 2.88
C VAL A 97 8.56 -1.87 3.85
N LEU A 98 9.05 -1.94 5.08
CA LEU A 98 8.55 -2.88 6.09
C LEU A 98 7.08 -2.60 6.43
N ASP A 99 6.72 -1.34 6.62
CA ASP A 99 5.33 -0.92 6.89
C ASP A 99 4.39 -1.31 5.75
N LEU A 100 4.82 -1.11 4.51
CA LEU A 100 4.04 -1.48 3.32
C LEU A 100 3.91 -3.01 3.17
N GLU A 101 4.96 -3.76 3.49
CA GLU A 101 4.91 -5.23 3.50
C GLU A 101 4.00 -5.75 4.62
N GLU A 102 3.94 -5.07 5.76
CA GLU A 102 2.96 -5.34 6.82
C GLU A 102 1.53 -5.05 6.37
N GLU A 103 1.32 -3.90 5.71
CA GLU A 103 0.01 -3.56 5.15
C GLU A 103 -0.50 -4.63 4.17
N LEU A 104 0.38 -5.18 3.32
CA LEU A 104 0.04 -6.29 2.43
C LEU A 104 -0.42 -7.53 3.22
N ARG A 105 0.33 -7.94 4.25
CA ARG A 105 -0.04 -9.09 5.10
C ARG A 105 -1.39 -8.87 5.78
N ASN A 106 -1.67 -7.66 6.25
CA ASN A 106 -2.94 -7.31 6.87
C ASN A 106 -4.09 -7.36 5.86
N ILE A 107 -3.89 -6.85 4.64
CA ILE A 107 -4.88 -6.95 3.55
C ILE A 107 -5.17 -8.41 3.21
N GLU A 108 -4.14 -9.26 3.14
CA GLU A 108 -4.32 -10.70 2.90
C GLU A 108 -5.14 -11.34 4.02
N ALA A 109 -4.71 -11.17 5.27
CA ALA A 109 -5.37 -11.74 6.44
C ALA A 109 -6.84 -11.30 6.57
N ASP A 110 -7.14 -10.02 6.37
CA ASP A 110 -8.50 -9.48 6.45
C ASP A 110 -9.45 -10.07 5.41
N ASN A 111 -8.90 -10.46 4.25
CA ASN A 111 -9.67 -10.95 3.12
C ASN A 111 -9.88 -12.47 3.15
N VAL A 112 -9.07 -13.26 3.88
CA VAL A 112 -9.19 -14.73 3.94
C VAL A 112 -10.62 -15.16 4.28
N THR A 113 -11.19 -14.62 5.36
CA THR A 113 -12.54 -15.02 5.80
C THR A 113 -13.61 -14.72 4.74
N ILE A 114 -13.49 -13.61 4.01
CA ILE A 114 -14.46 -13.26 2.97
C ILE A 114 -14.26 -14.10 1.72
N GLU A 115 -13.00 -14.39 1.39
CA GLU A 115 -12.62 -15.25 0.27
C GLU A 115 -13.21 -16.65 0.43
N ASP A 116 -13.05 -17.26 1.61
CA ASP A 116 -13.61 -18.57 1.92
C ASP A 116 -15.14 -18.55 1.79
N ASN A 117 -15.80 -17.56 2.40
CA ASN A 117 -17.25 -17.39 2.31
C ASN A 117 -17.75 -17.23 0.87
N ILE A 118 -17.01 -16.51 0.02
CA ILE A 118 -17.36 -16.36 -1.41
C ILE A 118 -17.14 -17.66 -2.17
N ASN A 119 -16.05 -18.38 -1.87
CA ASN A 119 -15.72 -19.65 -2.52
C ASN A 119 -16.75 -20.76 -2.23
N TYR A 120 -17.43 -20.72 -1.08
CA TYR A 120 -18.53 -21.63 -0.75
C TYR A 120 -19.83 -21.34 -1.54
N ILE A 121 -19.93 -20.20 -2.25
CA ILE A 121 -21.11 -19.86 -3.05
C ILE A 121 -21.02 -20.56 -4.40
N GLU A 122 -21.80 -21.63 -4.57
CA GLU A 122 -21.91 -22.35 -5.86
C GLU A 122 -22.81 -21.61 -6.87
N ASP A 123 -23.73 -20.76 -6.39
CA ASP A 123 -24.69 -20.07 -7.26
C ASP A 123 -24.02 -18.94 -8.06
N ARG A 124 -23.83 -19.20 -9.35
CA ARG A 124 -23.26 -18.23 -10.30
C ARG A 124 -24.03 -16.90 -10.34
N GLN A 125 -25.35 -16.89 -10.16
CA GLN A 125 -26.12 -15.65 -10.18
C GLN A 125 -25.75 -14.73 -9.00
N ILE A 126 -25.44 -15.32 -7.85
CA ILE A 126 -24.99 -14.59 -6.67
C ILE A 126 -23.58 -14.04 -6.89
N LEU A 127 -22.67 -14.85 -7.45
CA LEU A 127 -21.31 -14.41 -7.78
C LEU A 127 -21.31 -13.26 -8.80
N ASP A 128 -22.12 -13.38 -9.86
CA ASP A 128 -22.28 -12.32 -10.88
C ASP A 128 -22.85 -11.05 -10.25
N PHE A 129 -23.82 -11.18 -9.34
CA PHE A 129 -24.36 -10.05 -8.60
C PHE A 129 -23.30 -9.36 -7.73
N LEU A 130 -22.53 -10.12 -6.97
CA LEU A 130 -21.44 -9.58 -6.13
C LEU A 130 -20.38 -8.88 -6.98
N SER A 131 -20.00 -9.47 -8.11
CA SER A 131 -19.07 -8.85 -9.05
C SER A 131 -19.61 -7.53 -9.61
N MET A 132 -20.84 -7.50 -10.12
CA MET A 132 -21.47 -6.27 -10.61
C MET A 132 -21.57 -5.19 -9.52
N LYS A 133 -21.90 -5.59 -8.28
CA LYS A 133 -22.12 -4.65 -7.19
C LYS A 133 -20.83 -4.10 -6.60
N TYR A 134 -19.83 -4.94 -6.36
CA TYR A 134 -18.66 -4.59 -5.57
C TYR A 134 -17.39 -4.42 -6.41
N LYS A 135 -17.25 -5.20 -7.50
CA LYS A 135 -16.12 -5.07 -8.45
C LYS A 135 -16.37 -3.94 -9.45
N GLU A 136 -17.52 -3.97 -10.13
CA GLU A 136 -17.91 -2.93 -11.10
C GLU A 136 -18.51 -1.69 -10.42
N GLN A 137 -18.87 -1.78 -9.14
CA GLN A 137 -19.46 -0.68 -8.35
C GLN A 137 -20.77 -0.15 -8.92
N LEU A 138 -21.57 -1.02 -9.55
CA LEU A 138 -22.85 -0.62 -10.11
C LEU A 138 -23.88 -0.29 -9.02
N LYS A 139 -24.72 0.70 -9.31
CA LYS A 139 -25.87 1.03 -8.48
C LYS A 139 -26.97 -0.01 -8.69
N ASP A 140 -27.82 -0.19 -7.67
CA ASP A 140 -28.86 -1.24 -7.67
C ASP A 140 -29.81 -1.12 -8.87
N TRP A 141 -30.12 0.10 -9.30
CA TRP A 141 -30.93 0.34 -10.50
C TRP A 141 -30.22 -0.06 -11.79
N GLN A 142 -28.90 0.14 -11.90
CA GLN A 142 -28.11 -0.26 -13.07
C GLN A 142 -28.02 -1.78 -13.17
N ILE A 143 -27.84 -2.45 -12.02
CA ILE A 143 -27.88 -3.91 -11.95
C ILE A 143 -29.27 -4.40 -12.37
N GLY A 144 -30.33 -3.80 -11.85
CA GLY A 144 -31.72 -4.10 -12.24
C GLY A 144 -31.94 -4.02 -13.74
N MET A 145 -31.46 -2.94 -14.39
CA MET A 145 -31.53 -2.81 -15.85
C MET A 145 -30.76 -3.92 -16.58
N LYS A 146 -29.56 -4.30 -16.11
CA LYS A 146 -28.77 -5.38 -16.71
C LYS A 146 -29.47 -6.75 -16.62
N ILE A 147 -30.16 -7.03 -15.51
CA ILE A 147 -30.77 -8.34 -15.25
C ILE A 147 -32.30 -8.39 -15.49
N GLY A 148 -32.88 -7.30 -16.00
CA GLY A 148 -34.32 -7.20 -16.25
C GLY A 148 -35.19 -7.20 -14.98
N LYS A 149 -34.68 -6.67 -13.86
CA LYS A 149 -35.40 -6.60 -12.58
C LYS A 149 -35.56 -5.16 -12.10
N ASP A 150 -36.60 -4.92 -11.31
CA ASP A 150 -36.79 -3.62 -10.66
C ASP A 150 -35.78 -3.41 -9.52
N GLN A 151 -35.51 -2.15 -9.19
CA GLN A 151 -34.56 -1.77 -8.15
C GLN A 151 -34.94 -2.34 -6.77
N SER A 152 -36.23 -2.47 -6.45
CA SER A 152 -36.68 -2.94 -5.14
C SER A 152 -36.38 -4.43 -4.96
N THR A 153 -36.56 -5.22 -6.02
CA THR A 153 -36.17 -6.64 -6.06
C THR A 153 -34.66 -6.79 -5.91
N VAL A 154 -33.86 -5.99 -6.61
CA VAL A 154 -32.40 -5.99 -6.47
C VAL A 154 -31.97 -5.68 -5.04
N THR A 155 -32.58 -4.67 -4.42
CA THR A 155 -32.26 -4.24 -3.05
C THR A 155 -32.54 -5.36 -2.04
N ARG A 156 -33.67 -6.07 -2.19
CA ARG A 156 -34.01 -7.23 -1.35
C ARG A 156 -33.04 -8.39 -1.56
N THR A 157 -32.65 -8.65 -2.81
CA THR A 157 -31.66 -9.69 -3.14
C THR A 157 -30.31 -9.38 -2.49
N ARG A 158 -29.83 -8.13 -2.57
CA ARG A 158 -28.61 -7.69 -1.88
C ARG A 158 -28.67 -7.96 -0.38
N GLN A 159 -29.79 -7.61 0.26
CA GLN A 159 -30.00 -7.83 1.69
C GLN A 159 -29.94 -9.31 2.06
N LYS A 160 -30.55 -10.18 1.25
CA LYS A 160 -30.51 -11.63 1.46
C LYS A 160 -29.08 -12.18 1.33
N ILE A 161 -28.36 -11.80 0.26
CA ILE A 161 -26.98 -12.26 0.02
C ILE A 161 -26.07 -11.86 1.18
N ILE A 162 -26.11 -10.59 1.60
CA ILE A 162 -25.28 -10.12 2.72
C ILE A 162 -25.64 -10.83 4.03
N SER A 163 -26.93 -11.09 4.26
CA SER A 163 -27.37 -11.83 5.45
C SER A 163 -26.85 -13.27 5.45
N ASN A 164 -26.82 -13.93 4.29
CA ASN A 164 -26.29 -15.29 4.17
C ASN A 164 -24.77 -15.33 4.41
N ILE A 165 -24.03 -14.35 3.87
CA ILE A 165 -22.59 -14.20 4.13
C ILE A 165 -22.32 -13.92 5.61
N ALA A 166 -23.20 -13.15 6.27
CA ALA A 166 -23.11 -12.88 7.71
C ALA A 166 -23.25 -14.15 8.54
N ILE A 167 -24.24 -14.97 8.22
CA ILE A 167 -24.49 -16.23 8.93
C ILE A 167 -23.29 -17.17 8.75
N GLY A 168 -22.71 -17.25 7.55
CA GLY A 168 -21.48 -18.00 7.30
C GLY A 168 -20.33 -17.62 8.27
N GLN A 169 -20.20 -16.34 8.63
CA GLN A 169 -19.20 -15.87 9.60
C GLN A 169 -19.50 -16.22 11.06
N GLU A 170 -20.74 -16.59 11.41
CA GLU A 170 -21.09 -17.03 12.78
C GLU A 170 -20.70 -18.49 13.05
N TRP A 171 -20.49 -19.32 12.02
CA TRP A 171 -20.04 -20.72 12.18
C TRP A 171 -18.54 -20.84 12.49
N ASP A 172 -17.76 -19.79 12.22
CA ASP A 172 -16.30 -19.73 12.43
C ASP A 172 -15.90 -19.17 13.82
N ARG A 173 -16.85 -18.99 14.75
CA ARG A 173 -16.61 -18.53 16.14
C ARG A 173 -16.87 -19.62 17.17
#